data_AF-A0A1V4EHH3-F1
#
_entry.id   AF-A0A1V4EHH3-F1
#
_cell.length_a   1.000
_cell.length_b   1.000
_cell.length_c   1.000
_cell.angle_alpha   90.00
_cell.angle_beta   90.00
_cell.angle_gamma   90.00
#
_symmetry.space_group_name_H-M   'P 1'
#
loop_
_entity.id
_entity.type
_entity.pdbx_description
1 polymer ?
#
loop_
_entity_poly.entity_id
_entity_poly.type
_entity_poly.pdbx_seq_one_letter_code
_entity_poly.pdbx_strand_id
1 'polypeptide(L)'
;MPEIDVPGHASAVLAAYPSLASRPQERYEVLDRWGISSAILSPLPATVDFLTTVFGEIADALGDVPYFHIGGDECVLDDWAASAEISAYQASLGLESTGDLHAWFLRRLADALAERGSRTVVWDEAFVSGRLRPDTIVMPWRGEHVARRAAAAGHDVVATPVFPMYFDYAEAASPEEPAGLGDAITVADVAAFAPAPSEWPEEERARVIGVQFQLWSERIPDGRTLDYRAWPRGCAAAEVAWTGGRPGLRTSSAASIPIWSGWTRSAWSTARCPARGPGSGAAPDGVATARAPSPCTT
;
A
#
# COMPACT_ATOMS: atom_id res chain seq x y z
N MET A 1 -3.26 -2.40 -13.43
CA MET A 1 -2.83 -1.06 -12.98
C MET A 1 -1.41 -1.20 -12.48
N PRO A 2 -0.40 -0.67 -13.20
CA PRO A 2 0.97 -0.60 -12.69
C PRO A 2 1.07 0.43 -11.56
N GLU A 3 2.06 0.24 -10.69
CA GLU A 3 2.47 1.21 -9.68
C GLU A 3 3.96 1.52 -9.82
N ILE A 4 4.30 2.81 -9.82
CA ILE A 4 5.66 3.31 -9.64
C ILE A 4 5.59 4.36 -8.54
N ASP A 5 5.94 3.96 -7.32
CA ASP A 5 5.82 4.80 -6.14
C ASP A 5 6.91 5.87 -6.08
N VAL A 6 6.45 7.12 -5.94
CA VAL A 6 7.26 8.33 -5.92
C VAL A 6 6.59 9.43 -5.08
N PRO A 7 7.34 10.39 -4.52
CA PRO A 7 8.81 10.51 -4.56
C PRO A 7 9.54 9.66 -3.50
N GLY A 8 8.80 9.09 -2.55
CA GLY A 8 9.29 8.13 -1.55
C GLY A 8 9.65 6.78 -2.16
N HIS A 9 10.00 5.80 -1.31
CA HIS A 9 10.34 4.42 -1.70
C HIS A 9 11.32 4.27 -2.89
N ALA A 10 12.15 5.28 -3.15
CA ALA A 10 12.87 5.41 -4.40
C ALA A 10 14.31 4.86 -4.37
N SER A 11 14.71 4.14 -3.32
CA SER A 11 16.11 3.72 -3.13
C SER A 11 16.70 2.98 -4.34
N ALA A 12 15.91 2.12 -4.99
CA ALA A 12 16.34 1.41 -6.20
C ALA A 12 16.61 2.34 -7.38
N VAL A 13 15.73 3.32 -7.61
CA VAL A 13 15.91 4.34 -8.66
C VAL A 13 17.12 5.21 -8.34
N LEU A 14 17.28 5.63 -7.08
CA LEU A 14 18.39 6.48 -6.65
C LEU A 14 19.74 5.76 -6.68
N ALA A 15 19.79 4.45 -6.44
CA ALA A 15 21.01 3.65 -6.61
C ALA A 15 21.46 3.61 -8.08
N ALA A 16 20.51 3.55 -9.03
CA ALA A 16 20.80 3.54 -10.46
C ALA A 16 21.06 4.95 -11.03
N TYR A 17 20.32 5.95 -10.56
CA TYR A 17 20.36 7.34 -11.02
C TYR A 17 20.50 8.32 -9.84
N PRO A 18 21.67 8.38 -9.17
CA PRO A 18 21.88 9.25 -8.00
C PRO A 18 21.62 10.73 -8.27
N SER A 19 21.77 11.18 -9.52
CA SER A 19 21.52 12.57 -9.92
C SER A 19 20.05 13.00 -9.76
N LEU A 20 19.12 12.06 -9.61
CA LEU A 20 17.69 12.33 -9.37
C LEU A 20 17.37 12.48 -7.89
N ALA A 21 18.33 12.22 -6.99
CA ALA A 21 18.11 12.34 -5.56
C ALA A 21 18.01 13.80 -5.11
N SER A 22 17.35 14.03 -3.97
CA SER A 22 17.35 15.35 -3.32
C SER A 22 18.73 15.77 -2.82
N ARG A 23 19.63 14.80 -2.59
CA ARG A 23 21.04 15.00 -2.21
C ARG A 23 21.97 14.24 -3.18
N PRO A 24 22.13 14.72 -4.42
CA PRO A 24 22.76 13.93 -5.50
C PRO A 24 24.27 13.68 -5.29
N GLN A 25 24.90 14.30 -4.30
CA GLN A 25 26.29 14.07 -3.92
C GLN A 25 26.46 12.86 -2.99
N GLU A 26 25.38 12.31 -2.45
CA GLU A 26 25.41 11.13 -1.59
C GLU A 26 25.49 9.84 -2.41
N ARG A 27 25.86 8.76 -1.73
CA ARG A 27 25.84 7.41 -2.31
C ARG A 27 24.55 6.73 -1.92
N TYR A 28 23.88 6.16 -2.90
CA TYR A 28 22.64 5.41 -2.73
C TYR A 28 22.88 3.95 -3.09
N GLU A 29 22.30 3.07 -2.28
CA GLU A 29 22.27 1.63 -2.50
C GLU A 29 20.82 1.15 -2.44
N VAL A 30 20.53 0.03 -3.10
CA VAL A 30 19.24 -0.64 -2.95
C VAL A 30 19.11 -1.07 -1.49
N LEU A 31 18.02 -0.68 -0.83
CA LEU A 31 17.83 -1.03 0.58
C LEU A 31 17.64 -2.54 0.76
N ASP A 32 18.33 -3.09 1.76
CA ASP A 32 18.26 -4.48 2.21
C ASP A 32 17.46 -4.63 3.52
N ARG A 33 16.79 -3.55 3.94
CA ARG A 33 15.99 -3.46 5.16
C ARG A 33 14.61 -2.88 4.88
N TRP A 34 13.69 -3.13 5.79
CA TRP A 34 12.30 -2.67 5.74
C TRP A 34 12.09 -1.33 6.46
N GLY A 35 10.96 -0.69 6.15
CA GLY A 35 10.50 0.55 6.77
C GLY A 35 10.80 1.79 5.94
N ILE A 36 10.46 2.94 6.52
CA ILE A 36 10.50 4.25 5.85
C ILE A 36 11.95 4.67 5.61
N SER A 37 12.25 5.05 4.37
CA SER A 37 13.54 5.60 3.96
C SER A 37 13.46 7.11 3.81
N SER A 38 14.50 7.83 4.25
CA SER A 38 14.65 9.26 3.94
C SER A 38 15.16 9.53 2.53
N ALA A 39 15.64 8.50 1.82
CA ALA A 39 16.12 8.65 0.44
C ALA A 39 14.93 8.93 -0.50
N ILE A 40 14.86 10.17 -0.98
CA ILE A 40 13.71 10.71 -1.71
C ILE A 40 14.13 11.37 -3.02
N LEU A 41 13.34 11.15 -4.08
CA LEU A 41 13.54 11.79 -5.37
C LEU A 41 13.42 13.33 -5.26
N SER A 42 14.21 14.04 -6.04
CA SER A 42 14.12 15.50 -6.16
C SER A 42 12.85 15.90 -6.91
N PRO A 43 12.12 16.95 -6.51
CA PRO A 43 10.90 17.40 -7.20
C PRO A 43 11.18 18.26 -8.44
N LEU A 44 12.46 18.43 -8.81
CA LEU A 44 12.89 19.28 -9.90
C LEU A 44 12.45 18.73 -11.27
N PRO A 45 12.40 19.59 -12.32
CA PRO A 45 11.91 19.20 -13.65
C PRO A 45 12.55 17.95 -14.25
N ALA A 46 13.86 17.77 -14.05
CA ALA A 46 14.58 16.61 -14.58
C ALA A 46 14.03 15.27 -14.07
N THR A 47 13.57 15.21 -12.82
CA THR A 47 12.92 14.02 -12.26
C THR A 47 11.54 13.79 -12.87
N VAL A 48 10.76 14.87 -13.08
CA VAL A 48 9.44 14.78 -13.72
C VAL A 48 9.59 14.25 -15.15
N ASP A 49 10.59 14.73 -15.90
CA ASP A 49 10.87 14.26 -17.27
C ASP A 49 11.28 12.78 -17.30
N PHE A 50 12.15 12.38 -16.36
CA PHE A 50 12.56 10.98 -16.20
C PHE A 50 11.34 10.08 -15.90
N LEU A 51 10.53 10.43 -14.90
CA LEU A 51 9.36 9.63 -14.51
C LEU A 51 8.32 9.59 -15.62
N THR A 52 8.08 10.70 -16.31
CA THR A 52 7.15 10.74 -17.46
C THR A 52 7.62 9.84 -18.60
N THR A 53 8.93 9.73 -18.80
CA THR A 53 9.52 8.78 -19.77
C THR A 53 9.27 7.34 -19.31
N VAL A 54 9.57 7.00 -18.05
CA VAL A 54 9.34 5.67 -17.48
C VAL A 54 7.86 5.26 -17.55
N PHE A 55 6.94 6.16 -17.20
CA PHE A 55 5.50 5.90 -17.29
C PHE A 55 5.07 5.66 -18.73
N GLY A 56 5.64 6.40 -19.69
CA GLY A 56 5.42 6.19 -21.11
C GLY A 56 5.87 4.80 -21.57
N GLU A 57 7.07 4.38 -21.19
CA GLU A 57 7.57 3.04 -21.53
C GLU A 57 6.73 1.92 -20.95
N ILE A 58 6.27 2.07 -19.69
CA ILE A 58 5.37 1.09 -19.05
C ILE A 58 4.02 1.05 -19.75
N ALA A 59 3.44 2.21 -20.07
CA ALA A 59 2.18 2.28 -20.80
C ALA A 59 2.30 1.62 -22.17
N ASP A 60 3.35 1.93 -22.93
CA ASP A 60 3.60 1.34 -24.25
C ASP A 60 3.78 -0.18 -24.18
N ALA A 61 4.44 -0.69 -23.13
CA ALA A 61 4.66 -2.12 -22.92
C ALA A 61 3.38 -2.88 -22.52
N LEU A 62 2.50 -2.26 -21.72
CA LEU A 62 1.27 -2.87 -21.22
C LEU A 62 0.05 -2.65 -22.15
N GLY A 63 0.13 -1.68 -23.07
CA GLY A 63 -0.97 -1.30 -23.95
C GLY A 63 -1.92 -0.31 -23.30
N ASP A 64 -3.22 -0.64 -23.26
CA ASP A 64 -4.22 0.25 -22.65
C ASP A 64 -4.07 0.24 -21.11
N VAL A 65 -3.58 1.36 -20.56
CA VAL A 65 -3.39 1.58 -19.12
C VAL A 65 -4.33 2.69 -18.65
N PRO A 66 -5.62 2.40 -18.40
CA PRO A 66 -6.59 3.43 -17.99
C PRO A 66 -6.34 3.96 -16.58
N TYR A 67 -5.59 3.24 -15.76
CA TYR A 67 -5.22 3.62 -14.40
C TYR A 67 -3.73 3.38 -14.15
N PHE A 68 -3.07 4.34 -13.53
CA PHE A 68 -1.66 4.25 -13.17
C PHE A 68 -1.49 4.75 -11.72
N HIS A 69 -0.93 3.91 -10.86
CA HIS A 69 -0.66 4.26 -9.47
C HIS A 69 0.72 4.92 -9.35
N ILE A 70 0.82 6.07 -8.71
CA ILE A 70 2.10 6.78 -8.52
C ILE A 70 2.58 6.77 -7.06
N GLY A 71 1.89 6.01 -6.21
CA GLY A 71 2.21 5.87 -4.79
C GLY A 71 1.95 7.17 -4.03
N GLY A 72 3.01 7.73 -3.44
CA GLY A 72 2.98 9.02 -2.73
C GLY A 72 2.82 8.90 -1.21
N ASP A 73 3.03 7.73 -0.66
CA ASP A 73 3.06 7.42 0.77
C ASP A 73 4.45 7.59 1.40
N GLU A 74 4.47 7.64 2.73
CA GLU A 74 5.66 7.63 3.60
C GLU A 74 6.82 8.57 3.20
N CYS A 75 6.52 9.68 2.54
CA CYS A 75 7.53 10.62 2.06
C CYS A 75 8.12 11.48 3.18
N VAL A 76 9.43 11.30 3.45
CA VAL A 76 10.20 12.16 4.36
C VAL A 76 10.75 13.37 3.61
N LEU A 77 10.19 14.55 3.85
CA LEU A 77 10.46 15.76 3.05
C LEU A 77 11.61 16.65 3.57
N ASP A 78 12.33 16.23 4.62
CA ASP A 78 13.37 17.03 5.26
C ASP A 78 14.49 17.43 4.30
N ASP A 79 14.88 16.53 3.38
CA ASP A 79 15.92 16.80 2.39
C ASP A 79 15.48 17.84 1.35
N TRP A 80 14.19 17.92 1.04
CA TRP A 80 13.65 18.99 0.18
C TRP A 80 13.74 20.33 0.88
N ALA A 81 13.35 20.38 2.16
CA ALA A 81 13.42 21.59 2.98
C ALA A 81 14.86 22.08 3.21
N ALA A 82 15.83 21.16 3.27
CA ALA A 82 17.25 21.48 3.46
C ALA A 82 17.97 21.92 2.16
N SER A 83 17.40 21.64 0.98
CA SER A 83 18.03 21.93 -0.31
C SER A 83 17.73 23.35 -0.78
N ALA A 84 18.79 24.14 -1.01
CA ALA A 84 18.68 25.52 -1.50
C ALA A 84 18.10 25.59 -2.93
N GLU A 85 18.43 24.62 -3.78
CA GLU A 85 17.92 24.53 -5.15
C GLU A 85 16.43 24.19 -5.15
N ILE A 86 16.01 23.19 -4.36
CA ILE A 86 14.60 22.80 -4.23
C ILE A 86 13.79 23.94 -3.60
N SER A 87 14.33 24.61 -2.58
CA SER A 87 13.69 25.78 -1.97
C SER A 87 13.53 26.94 -2.96
N ALA A 88 14.53 27.22 -3.80
CA ALA A 88 14.43 28.23 -4.85
C ALA A 88 13.39 27.85 -5.90
N TYR A 89 13.31 26.56 -6.26
CA TYR A 89 12.30 26.05 -7.16
C TYR A 89 10.88 26.19 -6.59
N GLN A 90 10.68 25.81 -5.33
CA GLN A 90 9.43 26.02 -4.60
C GLN A 90 8.99 27.50 -4.65
N ALA A 91 9.91 28.41 -4.34
CA ALA A 91 9.63 29.85 -4.35
C ALA A 91 9.30 30.36 -5.77
N SER A 92 9.96 29.83 -6.80
CA SER A 92 9.68 30.18 -8.21
C SER A 92 8.28 29.75 -8.66
N LEU A 93 7.73 28.71 -8.04
CA LEU A 93 6.36 28.23 -8.26
C LEU A 93 5.32 28.99 -7.39
N GLY A 94 5.77 29.87 -6.48
CA GLY A 94 4.89 30.58 -5.56
C GLY A 94 4.24 29.68 -4.50
N LEU A 95 4.90 28.57 -4.13
CA LEU A 95 4.38 27.62 -3.16
C LEU A 95 4.86 27.96 -1.74
N GLU A 96 3.96 27.86 -0.76
CA GLU A 96 4.20 28.33 0.60
C GLU A 96 4.98 27.32 1.46
N SER A 97 4.83 26.03 1.17
CA SER A 97 5.43 24.95 1.96
C SER A 97 5.97 23.79 1.11
N THR A 98 6.82 22.96 1.73
CA THR A 98 7.30 21.71 1.13
C THR A 98 6.15 20.73 0.86
N GLY A 99 5.09 20.76 1.67
CA GLY A 99 3.88 19.99 1.43
C GLY A 99 3.15 20.43 0.16
N ASP A 100 3.10 21.74 -0.11
CA ASP A 100 2.56 22.26 -1.37
C ASP A 100 3.41 21.84 -2.56
N LEU A 101 4.74 21.78 -2.39
CA LEU A 101 5.64 21.26 -3.43
C LEU A 101 5.41 19.77 -3.70
N HIS A 102 5.17 18.97 -2.65
CA HIS A 102 4.86 17.55 -2.78
C HIS A 102 3.56 17.34 -3.56
N ALA A 103 2.49 18.05 -3.17
CA ALA A 103 1.23 18.07 -3.90
C ALA A 103 1.40 18.50 -5.36
N TRP A 104 2.18 19.56 -5.60
CA TRP A 104 2.46 20.06 -6.94
C TRP A 104 3.20 19.04 -7.80
N PHE A 105 4.22 18.37 -7.23
CA PHE A 105 4.99 17.34 -7.92
C PHE A 105 4.11 16.16 -8.34
N LEU A 106 3.30 15.61 -7.43
CA LEU A 106 2.37 14.52 -7.74
C LEU A 106 1.32 14.96 -8.78
N ARG A 107 0.85 16.21 -8.69
CA ARG A 107 -0.08 16.76 -9.68
C ARG A 107 0.52 16.83 -11.07
N ARG A 108 1.79 17.22 -11.21
CA ARG A 108 2.48 17.25 -12.51
C ARG A 108 2.58 15.87 -13.15
N LEU A 109 2.88 14.85 -12.36
CA LEU A 109 2.89 13.46 -12.82
C LEU A 109 1.49 13.00 -13.22
N ALA A 110 0.47 13.38 -12.44
CA ALA A 110 -0.91 13.07 -12.75
C ALA A 110 -1.42 13.74 -14.04
N ASP A 111 -1.00 14.99 -14.29
CA ASP A 111 -1.32 15.70 -15.53
C ASP A 111 -0.63 15.02 -16.74
N ALA A 112 0.64 14.61 -16.61
CA ALA A 112 1.36 13.89 -17.67
C ALA A 112 0.74 12.52 -18.01
N LEU A 113 0.24 11.79 -17.01
CA LEU A 113 -0.52 10.55 -17.21
C LEU A 113 -1.88 10.82 -17.89
N ALA A 114 -2.55 11.92 -17.53
CA ALA A 114 -3.84 12.30 -18.11
C ALA A 114 -3.73 12.60 -19.61
N GLU A 115 -2.65 13.27 -20.03
CA GLU A 115 -2.35 13.52 -21.45
C GLU A 115 -2.23 12.24 -22.27
N ARG A 116 -1.92 11.11 -21.61
CA ARG A 116 -1.84 9.77 -22.21
C ARG A 116 -3.13 8.96 -22.07
N GLY A 117 -4.17 9.53 -21.45
CA GLY A 117 -5.45 8.85 -21.21
C GLY A 117 -5.49 8.00 -19.93
N SER A 118 -4.46 8.06 -19.08
CA SER A 118 -4.42 7.36 -17.81
C SER A 118 -4.93 8.22 -16.66
N ARG A 119 -5.83 7.67 -15.84
CA ARG A 119 -6.27 8.27 -14.59
C ARG A 119 -5.33 7.87 -13.45
N THR A 120 -4.87 8.85 -12.69
CA THR A 120 -3.90 8.62 -11.61
C THR A 120 -4.56 8.08 -10.35
N VAL A 121 -3.87 7.14 -9.69
CA VAL A 121 -4.21 6.61 -8.38
C VAL A 121 -3.06 6.89 -7.40
N VAL A 122 -3.39 7.22 -6.15
CA VAL A 122 -2.41 7.54 -5.10
C VAL A 122 -2.80 6.93 -3.76
N TRP A 123 -1.81 6.70 -2.89
CA TRP A 123 -2.05 6.50 -1.46
C TRP A 123 -2.49 7.81 -0.79
N ASP A 124 -3.08 7.73 0.40
CA ASP A 124 -3.82 8.86 0.95
C ASP A 124 -2.97 10.03 1.51
N GLU A 125 -1.67 9.85 1.76
CA GLU A 125 -0.73 10.94 2.06
C GLU A 125 -0.69 11.99 0.96
N ALA A 126 -0.70 11.55 -0.30
CA ALA A 126 -0.78 12.42 -1.46
C ALA A 126 -2.04 13.31 -1.41
N PHE A 127 -3.17 12.75 -0.96
CA PHE A 127 -4.41 13.51 -0.77
C PHE A 127 -4.31 14.49 0.40
N VAL A 128 -3.69 14.11 1.51
CA VAL A 128 -3.51 15.00 2.68
C VAL A 128 -2.64 16.21 2.32
N SER A 129 -1.68 16.06 1.41
CA SER A 129 -0.85 17.17 0.90
C SER A 129 -1.66 18.21 0.10
N GLY A 130 -2.86 17.86 -0.36
CA GLY A 130 -3.81 18.74 -1.04
C GLY A 130 -3.56 18.87 -2.55
N ARG A 131 -4.42 19.65 -3.23
CA ARG A 131 -4.27 20.09 -4.64
C ARG A 131 -4.07 18.97 -5.70
N LEU A 132 -4.50 17.74 -5.41
CA LEU A 132 -4.55 16.65 -6.39
C LEU A 132 -5.35 17.02 -7.65
N ARG A 133 -5.15 16.25 -8.72
CA ARG A 133 -5.97 16.39 -9.93
C ARG A 133 -7.42 16.04 -9.56
N PRO A 134 -8.44 16.80 -10.01
CA PRO A 134 -9.83 16.58 -9.56
C PRO A 134 -10.37 15.16 -9.79
N ASP A 135 -9.84 14.44 -10.77
CA ASP A 135 -10.18 13.06 -11.04
C ASP A 135 -9.14 12.07 -10.49
N THR A 136 -8.17 12.44 -9.65
CA THR A 136 -7.31 11.46 -8.98
C THR A 136 -8.16 10.50 -8.13
N ILE A 137 -7.85 9.20 -8.16
CA ILE A 137 -8.43 8.17 -7.28
C ILE A 137 -7.54 8.04 -6.05
N VAL A 138 -8.14 7.93 -4.86
CA VAL A 138 -7.41 7.81 -3.59
C VAL A 138 -7.60 6.40 -3.00
N MET A 139 -6.50 5.80 -2.55
CA MET A 139 -6.46 4.52 -1.82
C MET A 139 -6.12 4.78 -0.34
N PRO A 140 -7.14 4.98 0.53
CA PRO A 140 -6.96 5.29 1.94
C PRO A 140 -6.62 4.06 2.77
N TRP A 141 -5.34 3.94 3.11
CA TRP A 141 -4.84 2.86 3.96
C TRP A 141 -4.86 3.19 5.45
N ARG A 142 -4.82 4.47 5.82
CA ARG A 142 -4.85 4.93 7.22
C ARG A 142 -6.25 4.95 7.84
N GLY A 143 -7.24 4.39 7.14
CA GLY A 143 -8.55 4.08 7.68
C GLY A 143 -9.70 4.91 7.13
N GLU A 144 -10.89 4.60 7.66
CA GLU A 144 -12.19 5.11 7.20
C GLU A 144 -12.26 6.65 7.17
N HIS A 145 -11.67 7.33 8.16
CA HIS A 145 -11.72 8.78 8.25
C HIS A 145 -11.10 9.47 7.03
N VAL A 146 -9.98 8.95 6.51
CA VAL A 146 -9.33 9.52 5.33
C VAL A 146 -10.12 9.19 4.06
N ALA A 147 -10.69 7.98 3.99
CA ALA A 147 -11.59 7.57 2.92
C ALA A 147 -12.79 8.52 2.78
N ARG A 148 -13.46 8.83 3.89
CA ARG A 148 -14.59 9.74 3.91
C ARG A 148 -14.21 11.14 3.46
N ARG A 149 -13.07 11.65 3.95
CA ARG A 149 -12.56 12.98 3.54
C ARG A 149 -12.27 13.05 2.04
N ALA A 150 -11.66 12.02 1.46
CA ALA A 150 -11.38 11.98 0.03
C ALA A 150 -12.69 11.95 -0.79
N ALA A 151 -13.65 11.13 -0.38
CA ALA A 151 -14.98 11.09 -0.98
C ALA A 151 -15.71 12.44 -0.89
N ALA A 152 -15.71 13.08 0.28
CA ALA A 152 -16.31 14.40 0.50
C ALA A 152 -15.61 15.52 -0.30
N ALA A 153 -14.32 15.36 -0.61
CA ALA A 153 -13.58 16.25 -1.50
C ALA A 153 -13.85 15.98 -3.00
N GLY A 154 -14.68 14.98 -3.33
CA GLY A 154 -15.10 14.67 -4.70
C GLY A 154 -14.18 13.71 -5.45
N HIS A 155 -13.21 13.09 -4.78
CA HIS A 155 -12.38 12.03 -5.35
C HIS A 155 -13.10 10.70 -5.29
N ASP A 156 -12.83 9.82 -6.26
CA ASP A 156 -13.24 8.42 -6.12
C ASP A 156 -12.25 7.69 -5.22
N VAL A 157 -12.76 6.70 -4.50
CA VAL A 157 -12.05 5.99 -3.43
C VAL A 157 -12.09 4.50 -3.68
N VAL A 158 -10.93 3.84 -3.56
CA VAL A 158 -10.83 2.39 -3.45
C VAL A 158 -10.46 2.07 -2.01
N ALA A 159 -11.38 1.51 -1.22
CA ALA A 159 -11.17 1.33 0.20
C ALA A 159 -10.13 0.24 0.49
N THR A 160 -9.02 0.62 1.10
CA THR A 160 -7.85 -0.23 1.35
C THR A 160 -7.26 -0.09 2.76
N PRO A 161 -8.07 0.02 3.82
CA PRO A 161 -7.54 0.28 5.16
C PRO A 161 -6.68 -0.89 5.66
N VAL A 162 -5.63 -0.60 6.46
CA VAL A 162 -4.80 -1.62 7.12
C VAL A 162 -5.68 -2.66 7.79
N PHE A 163 -6.54 -2.20 8.70
CA PHE A 163 -7.57 -3.04 9.27
C PHE A 163 -8.88 -2.87 8.47
N PRO A 164 -9.43 -3.92 7.83
CA PRO A 164 -8.98 -5.32 7.83
C PRO A 164 -8.35 -5.78 6.51
N MET A 165 -7.84 -4.90 5.64
CA MET A 165 -7.47 -5.27 4.26
C MET A 165 -5.98 -5.54 4.03
N TYR A 166 -5.12 -5.53 5.05
CA TYR A 166 -3.70 -5.89 4.91
C TYR A 166 -3.46 -7.34 5.31
N PHE A 167 -3.19 -8.21 4.33
CA PHE A 167 -3.11 -9.65 4.55
C PHE A 167 -1.71 -10.16 4.85
N ASP A 168 -0.69 -9.31 4.81
CA ASP A 168 0.64 -9.59 5.38
C ASP A 168 0.60 -9.67 6.92
N TYR A 169 -0.46 -9.17 7.57
CA TYR A 169 -0.73 -9.32 9.00
C TYR A 169 -1.14 -10.76 9.33
N ALA A 170 -0.94 -11.17 10.58
CA ALA A 170 -1.27 -12.52 11.07
C ALA A 170 -2.78 -12.82 10.95
N GLU A 171 -3.16 -14.08 10.68
CA GLU A 171 -4.58 -14.46 10.60
C GLU A 171 -5.22 -14.73 11.98
N ALA A 172 -4.39 -14.95 13.00
CA ALA A 172 -4.79 -15.23 14.37
C ALA A 172 -3.75 -14.71 15.37
N ALA A 173 -4.16 -14.53 16.63
CA ALA A 173 -3.25 -14.15 17.73
C ALA A 173 -2.42 -15.34 18.25
N SER A 174 -2.19 -16.37 17.43
CA SER A 174 -1.44 -17.57 17.83
C SER A 174 0.06 -17.35 17.68
N PRO A 175 0.89 -17.81 18.62
CA PRO A 175 2.34 -17.81 18.44
C PRO A 175 2.82 -18.77 17.33
N GLU A 176 1.94 -19.63 16.81
CA GLU A 176 2.20 -20.47 15.64
C GLU A 176 2.02 -19.72 14.31
N GLU A 177 1.40 -18.55 14.32
CA GLU A 177 1.23 -17.74 13.11
C GLU A 177 2.57 -17.19 12.63
N PRO A 178 2.81 -17.14 11.31
CA PRO A 178 3.99 -16.48 10.78
C PRO A 178 3.96 -15.00 11.18
N ALA A 179 5.12 -14.47 11.59
CA ALA A 179 5.23 -13.15 12.21
C ALA A 179 4.57 -12.05 11.34
N GLY A 180 3.50 -11.44 11.84
CA GLY A 180 2.83 -10.30 11.22
C GLY A 180 3.38 -8.96 11.71
N LEU A 181 2.91 -7.87 11.11
CA LEU A 181 3.17 -6.50 11.55
C LEU A 181 1.97 -6.01 12.38
N GLY A 182 1.90 -6.29 13.68
CA GLY A 182 0.80 -5.83 14.54
C GLY A 182 -0.26 -6.90 14.85
N ASP A 183 -1.48 -6.45 15.19
CA ASP A 183 -2.58 -7.32 15.62
C ASP A 183 -3.11 -8.19 14.48
N ALA A 184 -3.65 -9.35 14.83
CA ALA A 184 -4.18 -10.29 13.85
C ALA A 184 -5.43 -9.73 13.13
N ILE A 185 -5.49 -9.95 11.83
CA ILE A 185 -6.63 -9.65 10.97
C ILE A 185 -7.26 -10.98 10.56
N THR A 186 -8.43 -11.28 11.12
CA THR A 186 -9.12 -12.55 10.91
C THR A 186 -10.04 -12.49 9.69
N VAL A 187 -10.46 -13.66 9.21
CA VAL A 187 -11.52 -13.77 8.18
C VAL A 187 -12.82 -13.10 8.63
N ALA A 188 -13.14 -13.13 9.92
CA ALA A 188 -14.35 -12.51 10.45
C ALA A 188 -14.29 -10.97 10.37
N ASP A 189 -13.11 -10.39 10.60
CA ASP A 189 -12.87 -8.95 10.49
C ASP A 189 -13.06 -8.50 9.04
N VAL A 190 -12.44 -9.20 8.08
CA VAL A 190 -12.61 -8.94 6.65
C VAL A 190 -14.08 -9.07 6.25
N ALA A 191 -14.75 -10.13 6.67
CA ALA A 191 -16.15 -10.36 6.31
C ALA A 191 -17.12 -9.35 6.95
N ALA A 192 -16.72 -8.66 8.01
CA ALA A 192 -17.49 -7.60 8.67
C ALA A 192 -17.20 -6.21 8.09
N PHE A 193 -16.23 -6.08 7.18
CA PHE A 193 -15.84 -4.81 6.60
C PHE A 193 -16.97 -4.18 5.79
N ALA A 194 -17.29 -2.93 6.11
CA ALA A 194 -18.22 -2.08 5.37
C ALA A 194 -17.42 -0.94 4.70
N PRO A 195 -17.13 -1.01 3.39
CA PRO A 195 -16.26 -0.02 2.74
C PRO A 195 -16.89 1.36 2.57
N ALA A 196 -18.22 1.44 2.57
CA ALA A 196 -18.99 2.68 2.49
C ALA A 196 -20.16 2.64 3.49
N PRO A 197 -19.87 2.83 4.79
CA PRO A 197 -20.86 2.67 5.86
C PRO A 197 -22.13 3.51 5.63
N SER A 198 -23.27 2.99 6.06
CA SER A 198 -24.59 3.59 5.79
C SER A 198 -24.82 4.96 6.43
N GLU A 199 -24.02 5.30 7.43
CA GLU A 199 -23.99 6.58 8.12
C GLU A 199 -23.36 7.71 7.30
N TRP A 200 -22.62 7.38 6.24
CA TRP A 200 -22.11 8.38 5.31
C TRP A 200 -23.25 8.90 4.41
N PRO A 201 -23.22 10.18 4.00
CA PRO A 201 -24.09 10.71 2.96
C PRO A 201 -24.00 9.88 1.67
N GLU A 202 -25.13 9.72 0.97
CA GLU A 202 -25.19 8.91 -0.26
C GLU A 202 -24.19 9.38 -1.32
N GLU A 203 -23.99 10.69 -1.44
CA GLU A 203 -23.04 11.28 -2.38
C GLU A 203 -21.58 10.88 -2.06
N GLU A 204 -21.21 10.81 -0.78
CA GLU A 204 -19.89 10.34 -0.34
C GLU A 204 -19.76 8.83 -0.58
N ARG A 205 -20.81 8.05 -0.29
CA ARG A 205 -20.82 6.59 -0.51
C ARG A 205 -20.70 6.23 -1.99
N ALA A 206 -21.32 7.00 -2.88
CA ALA A 206 -21.25 6.79 -4.32
C ALA A 206 -19.84 7.00 -4.90
N ARG A 207 -18.94 7.65 -4.15
CA ARG A 207 -17.53 7.81 -4.52
C ARG A 207 -16.67 6.61 -4.15
N VAL A 208 -17.15 5.70 -3.32
CA VAL A 208 -16.43 4.45 -3.04
C VAL A 208 -16.68 3.48 -4.19
N ILE A 209 -15.72 3.41 -5.10
CA ILE A 209 -15.83 2.65 -6.36
C ILE A 209 -15.31 1.22 -6.26
N GLY A 210 -14.67 0.85 -5.15
CA GLY A 210 -14.16 -0.50 -4.95
C GLY A 210 -13.48 -0.71 -3.60
N VAL A 211 -12.96 -1.93 -3.43
CA VAL A 211 -12.14 -2.36 -2.30
C VAL A 211 -10.95 -3.15 -2.84
N GLN A 212 -9.84 -3.14 -2.11
CA GLN A 212 -8.68 -3.97 -2.43
C GLN A 212 -7.98 -4.43 -1.15
N PHE A 213 -7.47 -5.66 -1.14
CA PHE A 213 -6.59 -6.15 -0.08
C PHE A 213 -5.14 -6.12 -0.55
N GLN A 214 -4.22 -5.89 0.39
CA GLN A 214 -2.78 -5.76 0.12
C GLN A 214 -1.99 -6.93 0.71
N LEU A 215 -0.87 -7.26 0.06
CA LEU A 215 0.10 -8.25 0.51
C LEU A 215 1.50 -7.66 0.35
N TRP A 216 1.97 -6.94 1.37
CA TRP A 216 3.34 -6.43 1.42
C TRP A 216 4.31 -7.58 1.68
N SER A 217 5.38 -7.65 0.88
CA SER A 217 6.18 -8.87 0.73
C SER A 217 7.42 -8.95 1.61
N GLU A 218 7.62 -8.06 2.59
CA GLU A 218 8.78 -8.07 3.49
C GLU A 218 8.96 -9.40 4.23
N ARG A 219 7.83 -10.09 4.49
CA ARG A 219 7.78 -11.40 5.16
C ARG A 219 7.06 -12.47 4.34
N ILE A 220 7.03 -12.31 3.01
CA ILE A 220 6.44 -13.27 2.07
C ILE A 220 7.52 -13.75 1.10
N PRO A 221 8.39 -14.69 1.52
CA PRO A 221 9.57 -15.08 0.74
C PRO A 221 9.25 -16.00 -0.44
N ASP A 222 8.07 -16.63 -0.45
CA ASP A 222 7.69 -17.62 -1.47
C ASP A 222 6.18 -17.64 -1.71
N GLY A 223 5.79 -18.28 -2.82
CA GLY A 223 4.38 -18.39 -3.23
C GLY A 223 3.51 -19.17 -2.24
N ARG A 224 4.08 -20.08 -1.46
CA ARG A 224 3.31 -20.82 -0.44
C ARG A 224 2.93 -19.92 0.72
N THR A 225 3.85 -19.06 1.15
CA THR A 225 3.58 -18.05 2.18
C THR A 225 2.58 -17.03 1.66
N LEU A 226 2.69 -16.64 0.38
CA LEU A 226 1.70 -15.78 -0.27
C LEU A 226 0.30 -16.39 -0.23
N ASP A 227 0.15 -17.65 -0.65
CA ASP A 227 -1.14 -18.35 -0.63
C ASP A 227 -1.71 -18.49 0.78
N TYR A 228 -0.84 -18.78 1.77
CA TYR A 228 -1.24 -18.87 3.18
C TYR A 228 -1.77 -17.53 3.71
N ARG A 229 -1.13 -16.42 3.33
CA ARG A 229 -1.55 -15.07 3.76
C ARG A 229 -2.80 -14.60 3.02
N ALA A 230 -2.90 -14.89 1.72
CA ALA A 230 -4.01 -14.48 0.89
C ALA A 230 -5.31 -15.21 1.26
N TRP A 231 -5.23 -16.52 1.49
CA TRP A 231 -6.41 -17.38 1.59
C TRP A 231 -6.58 -17.97 3.00
N PRO A 232 -7.80 -17.89 3.58
CA PRO A 232 -9.07 -17.59 2.91
C PRO A 232 -9.59 -16.15 3.04
N ARG A 233 -8.80 -15.21 3.56
CA ARG A 233 -9.26 -13.82 3.70
C ARG A 233 -9.64 -13.18 2.36
N GLY A 234 -8.94 -13.50 1.27
CA GLY A 234 -9.28 -13.07 -0.09
C GLY A 234 -10.68 -13.48 -0.54
N CYS A 235 -11.18 -14.62 -0.07
CA CYS A 235 -12.54 -15.06 -0.34
C CYS A 235 -13.58 -14.16 0.36
N ALA A 236 -13.32 -13.76 1.61
CA ALA A 236 -14.17 -12.82 2.33
C ALA A 236 -14.11 -11.42 1.70
N ALA A 237 -12.92 -10.97 1.27
CA ALA A 237 -12.77 -9.70 0.57
C ALA A 237 -13.54 -9.69 -0.77
N ALA A 238 -13.51 -10.80 -1.52
CA ALA A 238 -14.28 -10.93 -2.76
C ALA A 238 -15.80 -10.83 -2.52
N GLU A 239 -16.30 -11.45 -1.45
CA GLU A 239 -17.71 -11.31 -1.03
C GLU A 239 -18.05 -9.86 -0.68
N VAL A 240 -17.19 -9.16 0.08
CA VAL A 240 -17.38 -7.74 0.42
C VAL A 240 -17.42 -6.88 -0.82
N ALA A 241 -16.48 -7.08 -1.76
CA ALA A 241 -16.41 -6.37 -3.02
C ALA A 241 -17.69 -6.58 -3.85
N TRP A 242 -18.17 -7.82 -3.94
CA TRP A 242 -19.33 -8.19 -4.74
C TRP A 242 -20.65 -7.68 -4.17
N THR A 243 -20.81 -7.75 -2.85
CA THR A 243 -22.05 -7.35 -2.16
C THR A 243 -22.09 -5.88 -1.76
N GLY A 244 -20.97 -5.16 -1.91
CA GLY A 244 -20.79 -3.80 -1.41
C GLY A 244 -20.86 -3.71 0.11
N GLY A 245 -20.38 -4.74 0.81
CA GLY A 245 -20.47 -4.86 2.28
C GLY A 245 -21.90 -5.02 2.82
N ARG A 246 -22.91 -5.19 1.96
CA ARG A 246 -24.29 -5.42 2.41
C ARG A 246 -24.40 -6.85 2.97
N PRO A 247 -25.09 -7.06 4.11
CA PRO A 247 -25.35 -8.40 4.63
C PRO A 247 -26.42 -9.13 3.79
N GLY A 248 -26.18 -9.34 2.49
CA GLY A 248 -27.12 -9.90 1.53
C GLY A 248 -27.03 -11.42 1.33
N LEU A 249 -25.95 -12.05 1.79
CA LEU A 249 -25.77 -13.52 1.73
C LEU A 249 -25.80 -14.19 3.11
N ARG A 250 -25.96 -13.41 4.18
CA ARG A 250 -25.90 -13.90 5.58
C ARG A 250 -27.25 -14.40 6.14
N THR A 251 -28.34 -14.38 5.36
CA THR A 251 -29.70 -14.61 5.89
C THR A 251 -30.55 -15.55 5.03
N SER A 252 -30.03 -16.74 4.71
CA SER A 252 -30.91 -17.91 4.60
C SER A 252 -30.41 -18.98 5.56
N SER A 253 -30.98 -18.98 6.77
CA SER A 253 -30.76 -19.91 7.89
C SER A 253 -29.41 -19.83 8.62
N ALA A 254 -29.46 -19.89 9.95
CA ALA A 254 -28.34 -19.91 10.90
C ALA A 254 -27.44 -21.18 10.81
N ALA A 255 -27.42 -21.85 9.65
CA ALA A 255 -26.63 -23.03 9.35
C ALA A 255 -25.82 -22.91 8.04
N SER A 256 -25.82 -21.74 7.40
CA SER A 256 -25.10 -21.52 6.15
C SER A 256 -23.67 -21.11 6.44
N ILE A 257 -22.78 -22.12 6.48
CA ILE A 257 -21.33 -21.88 6.48
C ILE A 257 -21.01 -21.03 5.23
N PRO A 258 -20.24 -19.92 5.31
CA PRO A 258 -19.94 -19.09 4.14
C PRO A 258 -19.48 -19.97 2.98
N ILE A 259 -19.88 -19.68 1.74
CA ILE A 259 -19.62 -20.57 0.58
C ILE A 259 -18.14 -21.04 0.54
N TRP A 260 -17.23 -20.14 0.91
CA TRP A 260 -15.78 -20.34 1.01
C TRP A 260 -15.30 -21.36 2.05
N SER A 261 -16.08 -21.62 3.09
CA SER A 261 -15.76 -22.56 4.18
C SER A 261 -15.73 -24.04 3.76
N GLY A 262 -16.34 -24.37 2.61
CA GLY A 262 -16.20 -25.66 1.95
C GLY A 262 -14.90 -25.75 1.16
N TRP A 263 -14.49 -24.65 0.55
CA TRP A 263 -13.30 -24.55 -0.31
C TRP A 263 -12.01 -24.61 0.51
N THR A 264 -11.99 -24.01 1.71
CA THR A 264 -10.85 -24.06 2.65
C THR A 264 -10.45 -25.47 3.05
N ARG A 265 -11.40 -26.42 3.10
CA ARG A 265 -11.16 -27.79 3.54
C ARG A 265 -10.63 -28.72 2.45
N SER A 266 -10.96 -28.52 1.17
CA SER A 266 -10.54 -29.44 0.10
C SER A 266 -9.42 -28.90 -0.80
N ALA A 267 -9.27 -27.58 -0.94
CA ALA A 267 -8.28 -26.97 -1.84
C ALA A 267 -7.08 -26.37 -1.10
N TRP A 268 -7.27 -25.90 0.14
CA TRP A 268 -6.27 -25.10 0.88
C TRP A 268 -5.74 -25.78 2.15
N SER A 269 -6.14 -27.03 2.39
CA SER A 269 -5.62 -27.85 3.51
C SER A 269 -4.13 -28.13 3.39
N THR A 270 -3.53 -27.92 2.21
CA THR A 270 -2.07 -27.99 1.97
C THR A 270 -1.35 -26.69 2.33
N ALA A 271 -2.04 -25.54 2.34
CA ALA A 271 -1.48 -24.26 2.77
C ALA A 271 -1.42 -24.16 4.31
N ARG A 272 -2.47 -24.63 5.00
CA ARG A 272 -2.46 -24.80 6.46
C ARG A 272 -1.65 -26.05 6.82
N CYS A 273 -0.38 -25.87 7.13
CA CYS A 273 0.39 -26.95 7.75
C CYS A 273 -0.29 -27.29 9.10
N PRO A 274 -0.73 -28.52 9.38
CA PRO A 274 -1.05 -28.89 10.74
C PRO A 274 0.27 -28.84 11.51
N ALA A 275 0.34 -27.99 12.54
CA ALA A 275 1.42 -28.02 13.50
C ALA A 275 1.52 -29.44 14.08
N ARG A 276 2.41 -30.26 13.52
CA ARG A 276 2.87 -31.46 14.21
C ARG A 276 3.72 -30.95 15.35
N GLY A 277 3.17 -30.98 16.56
CA GLY A 277 3.94 -30.81 17.79
C GLY A 277 5.19 -31.70 17.76
N PRO A 278 6.28 -31.31 18.44
CA PRO A 278 7.58 -31.94 18.26
C PRO A 278 7.50 -33.41 18.66
N GLY A 279 7.46 -34.28 17.64
CA GLY A 279 7.76 -35.69 17.80
C GLY A 279 9.24 -35.81 18.12
N SER A 280 9.54 -36.53 19.18
CA SER A 280 10.89 -36.90 19.62
C SER A 280 11.75 -37.40 18.45
N GLY A 281 12.66 -36.56 17.97
CA GLY A 281 13.63 -36.88 16.94
C GLY A 281 14.83 -35.96 17.14
N ALA A 282 16.00 -36.56 17.35
CA ALA A 282 17.24 -35.91 17.74
C ALA A 282 17.61 -34.70 16.87
N ALA A 283 18.04 -33.62 17.54
CA ALA A 283 18.64 -32.46 16.90
C ALA A 283 20.01 -32.85 16.29
N PRO A 284 20.35 -32.38 15.07
CA PRO A 284 21.74 -32.28 14.67
C PRO A 284 22.33 -31.00 15.28
N ASP A 285 23.45 -31.18 15.97
CA ASP A 285 24.28 -30.13 16.54
C ASP A 285 24.72 -29.11 15.48
N GLY A 286 24.74 -27.82 15.85
CA GLY A 286 25.63 -26.84 15.25
C GLY A 286 24.97 -25.63 14.59
N VAL A 287 24.43 -24.70 15.39
CA VAL A 287 24.49 -23.26 15.07
C VAL A 287 24.79 -22.51 16.37
N ALA A 288 25.91 -21.80 16.39
CA ALA A 288 26.36 -20.98 17.51
C ALA A 288 25.36 -19.83 17.76
N THR A 289 24.89 -19.72 19.00
CA THR A 289 24.05 -18.62 19.46
C THR A 289 24.89 -17.37 19.69
N ALA A 290 24.71 -16.35 18.86
CA ALA A 290 25.19 -15.00 19.17
C ALA A 290 24.24 -14.37 20.21
N ARG A 291 24.78 -14.06 21.39
CA ARG A 291 24.09 -13.32 22.47
C ARG A 291 23.80 -11.88 22.02
N ALA A 292 22.55 -11.45 22.18
CA ALA A 292 22.18 -10.04 22.13
C ALA A 292 22.73 -9.28 23.37
N PRO A 293 23.23 -8.04 23.23
CA PRO A 293 23.56 -7.20 24.38
C PRO A 293 22.31 -6.50 24.95
N SER A 294 22.22 -6.49 26.28
CA SER A 294 21.19 -5.82 27.10
C SER A 294 21.21 -4.28 26.97
N PRO A 295 20.09 -3.59 27.26
CA PRO A 295 20.00 -2.14 27.17
C PRO A 295 20.60 -1.47 28.42
N CYS A 296 21.49 -0.49 28.22
CA CYS A 296 21.93 0.41 29.29
C CYS A 296 21.04 1.67 29.30
N THR A 297 20.40 1.88 30.44
CA THR A 297 19.83 3.14 30.91
C THR A 297 20.92 4.13 31.30
N THR A 298 20.96 5.30 30.65
CA THR A 298 20.68 6.67 31.15
C THR A 298 21.14 7.66 30.10
#